data_AF-A0A7C1BAZ3-F1
#
_entry.id   AF-A0A7C1BAZ3-F1
#
_cell.length_a   1.000
_cell.length_b   1.000
_cell.length_c   1.000
_cell.angle_alpha   90.00
_cell.angle_beta   90.00
_cell.angle_gamma   90.00
#
_symmetry.space_group_name_H-M   'P 1'
#
loop_
_entity.id
_entity.type
_entity.pdbx_description
1 polymer ?
#
loop_
_entity_poly.entity_id
_entity_poly.type
_entity_poly.pdbx_seq_one_letter_code
_entity_poly.pdbx_strand_id
1 'polypeptide(L)'
;MGVSFASASSPDVRRGIRISYLYAFEAFGSIAGGLIAYIAVPEFLNTLSLAVVASVVSLLAVVFLFGYLRGRTRIIVPAVVVLIVLFLITSIFSGSVMSLYEYVRGSYTVPGYKILLIEATPYGEIVLIEREGERAILLNGCIIASNAYTDVVEETALLPLALSDSYSRILLIGDGLSGELEVLNEIEGVSEVVVPIMSGAVVEMVDENLNTIPTDDRIKIKICDPRKYIEASDKRFNLIVNASPPPTTVEENRLFTVECMRAVRDALDDDGVFVLITEGDEQYIGDALAEYLKSIKLTIGEVFERVNYIPGSRVIFVARDSGEGFDIEPNALWKRIEALSVKPRYITMEGLYYRLLDSRVDMLEEAMDIASGDVNYDYQSIAYYHDLTYLANYTDPALSQFLSRIKYHHPGMILLIVLFALIASSVLTRKRAVAPTILIVIMGSLSIMLEILLIVVYQSVVGGLYRQIAVIFAIFMAGLAVGSIVSGWKLTKGRGERILLGAYLLTGLLIMSLSILVSRISGIPVAVFSLVIIALTAMCSGLLFGFASDRLSGRGSWVGGLFHGSETLGSTLSSFITALIILPLIGLKVALLMLGLAFISIGIVIVIIMWR
;
A
#
# COMPACT_ATOMS: atom_id res chain seq x y z
N MET A 1 -29.00 6.45 -2.25
CA MET A 1 -28.41 7.17 -1.10
C MET A 1 -28.86 8.62 -1.00
N GLY A 2 -28.56 9.50 -1.98
CA GLY A 2 -29.02 10.91 -1.95
C GLY A 2 -30.53 11.12 -1.78
N VAL A 3 -31.36 10.22 -2.32
CA VAL A 3 -32.82 10.24 -2.16
C VAL A 3 -33.27 9.93 -0.72
N SER A 4 -32.54 9.09 0.02
CA SER A 4 -32.84 8.74 1.42
C SER A 4 -32.44 9.87 2.38
N PHE A 5 -31.29 10.51 2.14
CA PHE A 5 -30.93 11.75 2.84
C PHE A 5 -31.90 12.89 2.52
N ALA A 6 -32.41 12.94 1.29
CA ALA A 6 -33.39 13.93 0.87
C ALA A 6 -34.82 13.68 1.39
N SER A 7 -35.19 12.43 1.69
CA SER A 7 -36.52 12.09 2.24
C SER A 7 -36.58 12.21 3.77
N ALA A 8 -35.45 11.99 4.47
CA ALA A 8 -35.35 12.12 5.93
C ALA A 8 -35.44 13.56 6.46
N SER A 9 -35.49 14.56 5.58
CA SER A 9 -35.26 15.99 5.86
C SER A 9 -36.54 16.87 5.76
N SER A 10 -37.73 16.30 5.97
CA SER A 10 -39.05 16.98 6.00
C SER A 10 -39.28 17.88 7.26
N PRO A 11 -40.25 18.83 7.27
CA PRO A 11 -40.32 20.12 8.02
C PRO A 11 -40.12 20.25 9.54
N ASP A 12 -39.81 19.23 10.34
CA ASP A 12 -39.89 19.34 11.81
C ASP A 12 -38.55 19.34 12.56
N VAL A 13 -38.51 19.99 13.73
CA VAL A 13 -37.36 20.15 14.66
C VAL A 13 -36.68 18.83 15.08
N ARG A 14 -37.29 17.66 14.85
CA ARG A 14 -36.66 16.33 14.99
C ARG A 14 -35.64 16.00 13.87
N ARG A 15 -35.27 16.97 13.01
CA ARG A 15 -34.46 16.86 11.78
C ARG A 15 -32.98 16.46 11.97
N GLY A 16 -32.22 17.16 12.81
CA GLY A 16 -30.78 16.89 12.98
C GLY A 16 -30.49 15.50 13.55
N ILE A 17 -31.35 15.06 14.48
CA ILE A 17 -31.33 13.73 15.09
C ILE A 17 -31.59 12.64 14.04
N ARG A 18 -32.54 12.85 13.13
CA ARG A 18 -32.86 11.88 12.05
C ARG A 18 -31.72 11.74 11.02
N ILE A 19 -31.05 12.84 10.67
CA ILE A 19 -29.91 12.82 9.75
C ILE A 19 -28.71 12.09 10.37
N SER A 20 -28.46 12.32 11.67
CA SER A 20 -27.37 11.64 12.40
C SER A 20 -27.61 10.13 12.51
N TYR A 21 -28.86 9.69 12.79
CA TYR A 21 -29.18 8.27 12.80
C TYR A 21 -29.12 7.63 11.41
N LEU A 22 -29.52 8.35 10.35
CA LEU A 22 -29.42 7.84 8.98
C LEU A 22 -27.96 7.54 8.61
N TYR A 23 -27.04 8.44 8.97
CA TYR A 23 -25.61 8.26 8.77
C TYR A 23 -25.05 7.10 9.63
N ALA A 24 -25.57 6.89 10.84
CA ALA A 24 -25.24 5.71 11.64
C ALA A 24 -25.72 4.39 10.99
N PHE A 25 -26.93 4.38 10.42
CA PHE A 25 -27.46 3.20 9.71
C PHE A 25 -26.67 2.89 8.43
N GLU A 26 -26.22 3.92 7.72
CA GLU A 26 -25.29 3.77 6.60
C GLU A 26 -24.01 3.08 7.06
N ALA A 27 -23.39 3.58 8.12
CA ALA A 27 -22.18 3.00 8.68
C ALA A 27 -22.36 1.52 9.10
N PHE A 28 -23.48 1.18 9.77
CA PHE A 28 -23.78 -0.23 10.08
C PHE A 28 -23.99 -1.09 8.83
N GLY A 29 -24.64 -0.55 7.80
CA GLY A 29 -24.78 -1.20 6.50
C GLY A 29 -23.43 -1.49 5.86
N SER A 30 -22.50 -0.52 5.92
CA SER A 30 -21.12 -0.67 5.42
C SER A 30 -20.34 -1.73 6.20
N ILE A 31 -20.48 -1.79 7.53
CA ILE A 31 -19.87 -2.85 8.35
C ILE A 31 -20.39 -4.23 7.93
N ALA A 32 -21.71 -4.39 7.84
CA ALA A 32 -22.33 -5.66 7.46
C ALA A 32 -21.94 -6.07 6.04
N GLY A 33 -21.99 -5.13 5.08
CA GLY A 33 -21.57 -5.36 3.70
C GLY A 33 -20.10 -5.75 3.58
N GLY A 34 -19.22 -5.06 4.32
CA GLY A 34 -17.79 -5.37 4.38
C GLY A 34 -17.51 -6.76 4.98
N LEU A 35 -18.18 -7.13 6.07
CA LEU A 35 -18.04 -8.47 6.68
C LEU A 35 -18.58 -9.59 5.77
N ILE A 36 -19.68 -9.34 5.07
CA ILE A 36 -20.22 -10.29 4.08
C ILE A 36 -19.23 -10.47 2.94
N ALA A 37 -18.69 -9.37 2.38
CA ALA A 37 -17.69 -9.43 1.32
C ALA A 37 -16.41 -10.14 1.77
N TYR A 38 -15.96 -9.88 3.01
CA TYR A 38 -14.80 -10.53 3.61
C TYR A 38 -14.91 -12.05 3.69
N ILE A 39 -16.12 -12.58 3.96
CA ILE A 39 -16.37 -14.02 4.02
C ILE A 39 -16.65 -14.61 2.63
N ALA A 40 -17.42 -13.90 1.79
CA ALA A 40 -17.95 -14.44 0.54
C ALA A 40 -16.98 -14.35 -0.66
N VAL A 41 -16.11 -13.34 -0.70
CA VAL A 41 -15.21 -13.10 -1.86
C VAL A 41 -14.12 -14.17 -2.00
N PRO A 42 -13.43 -14.62 -0.93
CA PRO A 42 -12.36 -15.60 -1.08
C PRO A 42 -12.83 -16.99 -1.50
N GLU A 43 -14.07 -17.36 -1.19
CA GLU A 43 -14.55 -18.75 -1.34
C GLU A 43 -15.63 -18.94 -2.43
N PHE A 44 -16.41 -17.90 -2.77
CA PHE A 44 -17.63 -18.10 -3.57
C PHE A 44 -17.87 -17.09 -4.71
N LEU A 45 -17.30 -15.88 -4.67
CA LEU A 45 -17.61 -14.82 -5.64
C LEU A 45 -16.37 -14.04 -6.06
N ASN A 46 -16.09 -13.99 -7.38
CA ASN A 46 -15.11 -13.04 -7.92
C ASN A 46 -15.58 -11.57 -7.78
N THR A 47 -14.64 -10.62 -7.85
CA THR A 47 -14.89 -9.18 -7.63
C THR A 47 -16.02 -8.63 -8.52
N LEU A 48 -16.08 -9.08 -9.78
CA LEU A 48 -17.13 -8.68 -10.72
C LEU A 48 -18.51 -9.19 -10.30
N SER A 49 -18.60 -10.45 -9.87
CA SER A 49 -19.85 -11.04 -9.38
C SER A 49 -20.37 -10.28 -8.16
N LEU A 50 -19.47 -9.89 -7.23
CA LEU A 50 -19.83 -9.06 -6.09
C LEU A 50 -20.36 -7.69 -6.52
N ALA A 51 -19.70 -7.03 -7.49
CA ALA A 51 -20.14 -5.74 -8.02
C ALA A 51 -21.53 -5.84 -8.68
N VAL A 52 -21.80 -6.92 -9.40
CA VAL A 52 -23.12 -7.22 -9.96
C VAL A 52 -24.14 -7.44 -8.85
N VAL A 53 -23.85 -8.26 -7.83
CA VAL A 53 -24.74 -8.48 -6.67
C VAL A 53 -25.07 -7.16 -5.99
N ALA A 54 -24.06 -6.35 -5.69
CA ALA A 54 -24.23 -5.05 -5.04
C ALA A 54 -25.08 -4.09 -5.89
N SER A 55 -24.89 -4.09 -7.21
CA SER A 55 -25.67 -3.30 -8.16
C SER A 55 -27.15 -3.75 -8.20
N VAL A 56 -27.39 -5.05 -8.23
CA VAL A 56 -28.73 -5.66 -8.20
C VAL A 56 -29.44 -5.32 -6.88
N VAL A 57 -28.77 -5.50 -5.73
CA VAL A 57 -29.33 -5.16 -4.41
C VAL A 57 -29.65 -3.67 -4.32
N SER A 58 -28.76 -2.81 -4.83
CA SER A 58 -28.99 -1.36 -4.86
C SER A 58 -30.19 -0.98 -5.73
N LEU A 59 -30.34 -1.63 -6.90
CA LEU A 59 -31.48 -1.40 -7.79
C LEU A 59 -32.79 -1.90 -7.16
N LEU A 60 -32.77 -3.07 -6.51
CA LEU A 60 -33.90 -3.60 -5.74
C LEU A 60 -34.36 -2.63 -4.65
N ALA A 61 -33.42 -2.06 -3.91
CA ALA A 61 -33.72 -1.05 -2.88
C ALA A 61 -34.39 0.19 -3.48
N VAL A 62 -33.93 0.66 -4.64
CA VAL A 62 -34.54 1.81 -5.36
C VAL A 62 -35.96 1.49 -5.83
N VAL A 63 -36.17 0.32 -6.45
CA VAL A 63 -37.49 -0.10 -6.93
C VAL A 63 -38.47 -0.30 -5.76
N PHE A 64 -38.01 -0.92 -4.67
CA PHE A 64 -38.79 -1.07 -3.45
C PHE A 64 -39.19 0.29 -2.87
N LEU A 65 -38.24 1.22 -2.72
CA LEU A 65 -38.50 2.56 -2.21
C LEU A 65 -39.51 3.30 -3.08
N PHE A 66 -39.37 3.23 -4.40
CA PHE A 66 -40.28 3.89 -5.34
C PHE A 66 -41.69 3.28 -5.31
N GLY A 67 -41.78 1.96 -5.23
CA GLY A 67 -43.05 1.23 -5.09
C GLY A 67 -43.77 1.53 -3.77
N TYR A 68 -43.01 1.61 -2.67
CA TYR A 68 -43.51 1.99 -1.35
C TYR A 68 -44.03 3.43 -1.33
N LEU A 69 -43.26 4.39 -1.85
CA LEU A 69 -43.64 5.81 -1.89
C LEU A 69 -44.89 6.08 -2.75
N ARG A 70 -45.15 5.26 -3.78
CA ARG A 70 -46.36 5.37 -4.63
C ARG A 70 -47.52 4.47 -4.18
N GLY A 71 -47.42 3.80 -3.02
CA GLY A 71 -48.48 2.92 -2.49
C GLY A 71 -48.77 1.70 -3.38
N ARG A 72 -47.84 1.32 -4.26
CA ARG A 72 -48.05 0.34 -5.34
C ARG A 72 -47.19 -0.90 -5.13
N THR A 73 -47.40 -1.55 -3.99
CA THR A 73 -46.63 -2.74 -3.55
C THR A 73 -46.74 -3.94 -4.50
N ARG A 74 -47.76 -3.98 -5.36
CA ARG A 74 -47.97 -5.04 -6.36
C ARG A 74 -46.94 -5.05 -7.51
N ILE A 75 -46.16 -3.98 -7.72
CA ILE A 75 -45.09 -3.92 -8.74
C ILE A 75 -43.75 -4.43 -8.18
N ILE A 76 -43.65 -4.55 -6.84
CA ILE A 76 -42.42 -4.95 -6.15
C ILE A 76 -42.10 -6.43 -6.43
N VAL A 77 -43.09 -7.31 -6.39
CA VAL A 77 -42.90 -8.76 -6.58
C VAL A 77 -42.38 -9.10 -7.99
N PRO A 78 -42.96 -8.59 -9.11
CA PRO A 78 -42.40 -8.83 -10.45
C PRO A 78 -40.98 -8.30 -10.62
N ALA A 79 -40.67 -7.11 -10.08
CA ALA A 79 -39.34 -6.52 -10.20
C ALA A 79 -38.29 -7.30 -9.41
N VAL A 80 -38.65 -7.79 -8.21
CA VAL A 80 -37.81 -8.68 -7.41
C VAL A 80 -37.56 -9.99 -8.14
N VAL A 81 -38.58 -10.58 -8.76
CA VAL A 81 -38.44 -11.83 -9.54
C VAL A 81 -37.56 -11.62 -10.77
N VAL A 82 -37.75 -10.55 -11.54
CA VAL A 82 -36.90 -10.24 -12.72
C VAL A 82 -35.44 -10.05 -12.32
N LEU A 83 -35.17 -9.42 -11.17
CA LEU A 83 -33.81 -9.21 -10.66
C LEU A 83 -33.17 -10.49 -10.10
N ILE A 84 -33.95 -11.36 -9.43
CA ILE A 84 -33.49 -12.70 -9.01
C ILE A 84 -33.18 -13.55 -10.24
N VAL A 85 -33.99 -13.46 -11.30
CA VAL A 85 -33.75 -14.16 -12.57
C VAL A 85 -32.51 -13.61 -13.26
N LEU A 86 -32.30 -12.29 -13.31
CA LEU A 86 -31.06 -11.67 -13.80
C LEU A 86 -29.83 -12.13 -13.00
N PHE A 87 -29.95 -12.20 -11.67
CA PHE A 87 -28.90 -12.69 -10.78
C PHE A 87 -28.56 -14.17 -10.99
N LEU A 88 -29.58 -15.02 -11.16
CA LEU A 88 -29.42 -16.45 -11.50
C LEU A 88 -28.80 -16.61 -12.89
N ILE A 89 -29.23 -15.81 -13.88
CA ILE A 89 -28.63 -15.78 -15.21
C ILE A 89 -27.16 -15.37 -15.15
N THR A 90 -26.79 -14.32 -14.41
CA THR A 90 -25.38 -13.93 -14.27
C THR A 90 -24.54 -14.97 -13.52
N SER A 91 -25.15 -15.72 -12.58
CA SER A 91 -24.46 -16.81 -11.87
C SER A 91 -24.29 -18.07 -12.73
N ILE A 92 -25.25 -18.36 -13.63
CA ILE A 92 -25.21 -19.49 -14.56
C ILE A 92 -24.30 -19.21 -15.77
N PHE A 93 -24.25 -17.96 -16.25
CA PHE A 93 -23.37 -17.51 -17.34
C PHE A 93 -22.02 -16.97 -16.84
N SER A 94 -21.62 -17.30 -15.62
CA SER A 94 -20.36 -16.85 -15.00
C SER A 94 -19.15 -17.09 -15.90
N GLY A 95 -19.12 -18.21 -16.63
CA GLY A 95 -18.05 -18.51 -17.60
C GLY A 95 -17.98 -17.55 -18.80
N SER A 96 -19.11 -17.07 -19.33
CA SER A 96 -19.13 -16.13 -20.47
C SER A 96 -18.85 -14.68 -20.05
N VAL A 97 -19.25 -14.32 -18.83
CA VAL A 97 -18.89 -13.03 -18.22
C VAL A 97 -17.40 -13.01 -17.87
N MET A 98 -16.86 -14.13 -17.37
CA MET A 98 -15.43 -14.31 -17.12
C MET A 98 -14.62 -14.23 -18.41
N SER A 99 -15.06 -14.88 -19.49
CA SER A 99 -14.34 -14.81 -20.78
C SER A 99 -14.35 -13.40 -21.39
N LEU A 100 -15.43 -12.62 -21.20
CA LEU A 100 -15.45 -11.20 -21.58
C LEU A 100 -14.53 -10.36 -20.69
N TYR A 101 -14.51 -10.65 -19.38
CA TYR A 101 -13.62 -9.99 -18.43
C TYR A 101 -12.15 -10.23 -18.77
N GLU A 102 -11.76 -11.48 -19.01
CA GLU A 102 -10.42 -11.87 -19.48
C GLU A 102 -10.08 -11.21 -20.81
N TYR A 103 -11.01 -11.19 -21.77
CA TYR A 103 -10.80 -10.54 -23.06
C TYR A 103 -10.57 -9.02 -22.95
N VAL A 104 -11.45 -8.32 -22.23
CA VAL A 104 -11.34 -6.87 -22.02
C VAL A 104 -10.05 -6.56 -21.28
N ARG A 105 -9.75 -7.32 -20.22
CA ARG A 105 -8.55 -7.08 -19.41
C ARG A 105 -7.26 -7.39 -20.17
N GLY A 106 -7.18 -8.52 -20.87
CA GLY A 106 -6.02 -8.87 -21.71
C GLY A 106 -5.75 -7.84 -22.81
N SER A 107 -6.81 -7.21 -23.32
CA SER A 107 -6.69 -6.15 -24.34
C SER A 107 -6.08 -4.84 -23.81
N TYR A 108 -6.22 -4.52 -22.51
CA TYR A 108 -5.74 -3.25 -21.94
C TYR A 108 -4.53 -3.40 -21.02
N THR A 109 -4.40 -4.51 -20.28
CA THR A 109 -3.36 -4.66 -19.24
C THR A 109 -2.12 -5.38 -19.76
N VAL A 110 -2.28 -6.38 -20.63
CA VAL A 110 -1.18 -7.19 -21.18
C VAL A 110 -1.36 -7.41 -22.69
N PRO A 111 -1.34 -6.35 -23.50
CA PRO A 111 -1.62 -6.45 -24.93
C PRO A 111 -0.66 -7.43 -25.61
N GLY A 112 -1.22 -8.35 -26.40
CA GLY A 112 -0.45 -9.39 -27.10
C GLY A 112 -0.19 -10.67 -26.30
N TYR A 113 -0.60 -10.72 -25.02
CA TYR A 113 -0.59 -11.94 -24.22
C TYR A 113 -1.97 -12.56 -24.11
N LYS A 114 -2.02 -13.88 -24.04
CA LYS A 114 -3.21 -14.64 -23.70
C LYS A 114 -3.26 -14.84 -22.19
N ILE A 115 -4.37 -14.45 -21.56
CA ILE A 115 -4.62 -14.78 -20.15
C ILE A 115 -5.08 -16.24 -20.09
N LEU A 116 -4.38 -17.05 -19.30
CA LEU A 116 -4.71 -18.47 -19.09
C LEU A 116 -5.52 -18.70 -17.81
N LEU A 117 -5.22 -17.92 -16.76
CA LEU A 117 -5.85 -18.05 -15.45
C LEU A 117 -5.83 -16.70 -14.72
N ILE A 118 -6.90 -16.42 -13.98
CA ILE A 118 -6.98 -15.33 -13.00
C ILE A 118 -7.47 -15.92 -11.69
N GLU A 119 -6.70 -15.76 -10.63
CA GLU A 119 -7.02 -16.25 -9.30
C GLU A 119 -6.89 -15.13 -8.26
N ALA A 120 -7.91 -14.93 -7.44
CA ALA A 120 -7.87 -13.96 -6.34
C ALA A 120 -7.42 -14.66 -5.05
N THR A 121 -6.33 -14.20 -4.44
CA THR A 121 -5.82 -14.75 -3.18
C THR A 121 -5.93 -13.72 -2.05
N PRO A 122 -5.83 -14.15 -0.78
CA PRO A 122 -5.75 -13.23 0.35
C PRO A 122 -4.53 -12.30 0.35
N TYR A 123 -3.59 -12.43 -0.60
CA TYR A 123 -2.37 -11.61 -0.70
C TYR A 123 -2.32 -10.76 -1.97
N GLY A 124 -3.33 -10.89 -2.84
CA GLY A 124 -3.37 -10.23 -4.13
C GLY A 124 -3.92 -11.14 -5.20
N GLU A 125 -4.06 -10.58 -6.40
CA GLU A 125 -4.53 -11.33 -7.56
C GLU A 125 -3.35 -11.88 -8.34
N ILE A 126 -3.44 -13.16 -8.67
CA ILE A 126 -2.47 -13.88 -9.49
C ILE A 126 -3.04 -14.02 -10.91
N VAL A 127 -2.23 -13.68 -11.91
CA VAL A 127 -2.60 -13.81 -13.33
C VAL A 127 -1.53 -14.59 -14.07
N LEU A 128 -1.91 -15.69 -14.71
CA LEU A 128 -1.05 -16.45 -15.61
C LEU A 128 -1.25 -15.96 -17.04
N ILE A 129 -0.18 -15.52 -17.69
CA ILE A 129 -0.17 -15.07 -19.07
C ILE A 129 0.75 -15.91 -19.94
N GLU A 130 0.43 -16.01 -21.22
CA GLU A 130 1.19 -16.76 -22.22
C GLU A 130 1.34 -15.98 -23.52
N ARG A 131 2.54 -16.05 -24.11
CA ARG A 131 2.81 -15.57 -25.47
C ARG A 131 3.83 -16.48 -26.13
N GLU A 132 3.46 -17.04 -27.29
CA GLU A 132 4.37 -17.85 -28.13
C GLU A 132 5.06 -19.02 -27.39
N GLY A 133 4.45 -19.54 -26.33
CA GLY A 133 4.98 -20.63 -25.49
C GLY A 133 5.73 -20.17 -24.24
N GLU A 134 6.06 -18.89 -24.15
CA GLU A 134 6.58 -18.26 -22.94
C GLU A 134 5.43 -17.94 -21.99
N ARG A 135 5.64 -18.21 -20.70
CA ARG A 135 4.64 -18.03 -19.65
C ARG A 135 5.22 -17.17 -18.54
N ALA A 136 4.38 -16.28 -18.02
CA ALA A 136 4.69 -15.46 -16.88
C ALA A 136 3.52 -15.44 -15.89
N ILE A 137 3.85 -15.39 -14.61
CA ILE A 137 2.90 -15.25 -13.51
C ILE A 137 3.06 -13.84 -12.96
N LEU A 138 1.93 -13.14 -12.84
CA LEU A 138 1.85 -11.79 -12.33
C LEU A 138 1.14 -11.79 -10.98
N LEU A 139 1.65 -11.04 -10.01
CA LEU A 139 0.97 -10.72 -8.76
C LEU A 139 0.66 -9.22 -8.75
N ASN A 140 -0.63 -8.87 -8.66
CA ASN A 140 -1.11 -7.48 -8.71
C ASN A 140 -0.62 -6.68 -9.93
N GLY A 141 -0.33 -7.37 -11.05
CA GLY A 141 0.15 -6.76 -12.29
C GLY A 141 1.67 -6.71 -12.46
N CYS A 142 2.45 -7.10 -11.45
CA CYS A 142 3.91 -7.21 -11.54
C CYS A 142 4.31 -8.66 -11.83
N ILE A 143 5.26 -8.88 -12.75
CA ILE A 143 5.78 -10.22 -13.04
C ILE A 143 6.59 -10.70 -11.83
N ILE A 144 6.24 -11.88 -11.33
CA ILE A 144 6.91 -12.51 -10.17
C ILE A 144 7.65 -13.79 -10.53
N ALA A 145 7.29 -14.43 -11.65
CA ALA A 145 7.96 -15.60 -12.17
C ALA A 145 7.73 -15.70 -13.68
N SER A 146 8.76 -16.08 -14.43
CA SER A 146 8.67 -16.28 -15.88
C SER A 146 9.66 -17.34 -16.34
N ASN A 147 9.24 -18.22 -17.25
CA ASN A 147 10.16 -19.19 -17.87
C ASN A 147 10.98 -18.60 -19.03
N ALA A 148 10.77 -17.31 -19.37
CA ALA A 148 11.51 -16.62 -20.42
C ALA A 148 12.75 -15.86 -19.89
N TYR A 149 12.84 -15.61 -18.57
CA TYR A 149 13.82 -14.72 -17.93
C TYR A 149 15.21 -15.36 -17.72
N THR A 150 15.73 -16.02 -18.75
CA THR A 150 16.95 -16.83 -18.61
C THR A 150 18.24 -16.03 -18.35
N ASP A 151 18.36 -14.80 -18.85
CA ASP A 151 19.48 -13.89 -18.60
C ASP A 151 19.42 -13.30 -17.18
N VAL A 152 18.22 -12.85 -16.78
CA VAL A 152 17.92 -12.32 -15.45
C VAL A 152 18.19 -13.38 -14.38
N VAL A 153 17.81 -14.64 -14.64
CA VAL A 153 18.05 -15.79 -13.76
C VAL A 153 19.53 -16.03 -13.52
N GLU A 154 20.37 -16.07 -14.57
CA GLU A 154 21.81 -16.27 -14.40
C GLU A 154 22.46 -15.15 -13.60
N GLU A 155 22.12 -13.90 -13.91
CA GLU A 155 22.67 -12.75 -13.20
C GLU A 155 22.24 -12.75 -11.71
N THR A 156 20.99 -13.11 -11.41
CA THR A 156 20.47 -13.18 -10.03
C THR A 156 21.05 -14.35 -9.25
N ALA A 157 21.32 -15.48 -9.91
CA ALA A 157 21.85 -16.68 -9.25
C ALA A 157 23.38 -16.67 -9.13
N LEU A 158 24.11 -16.29 -10.19
CA LEU A 158 25.56 -16.51 -10.28
C LEU A 158 26.41 -15.33 -9.81
N LEU A 159 26.00 -14.08 -10.09
CA LEU A 159 26.78 -12.92 -9.66
C LEU A 159 26.89 -12.80 -8.13
N PRO A 160 25.82 -13.02 -7.33
CA PRO A 160 25.95 -12.99 -5.88
C PRO A 160 26.94 -14.03 -5.34
N LEU A 161 27.02 -15.21 -5.95
CA LEU A 161 28.00 -16.24 -5.58
C LEU A 161 29.43 -15.77 -5.85
N ALA A 162 29.65 -15.14 -7.00
CA ALA A 162 30.95 -14.59 -7.38
C ALA A 162 31.37 -13.36 -6.57
N LEU A 163 30.44 -12.73 -5.86
CA LEU A 163 30.69 -11.60 -4.95
C LEU A 163 30.86 -12.03 -3.49
N SER A 164 30.61 -13.31 -3.19
CA SER A 164 30.73 -13.87 -1.85
C SER A 164 31.94 -14.80 -1.74
N ASP A 165 32.55 -14.80 -0.56
CA ASP A 165 33.63 -15.73 -0.21
C ASP A 165 33.06 -17.11 0.20
N SER A 166 31.80 -17.16 0.62
CA SER A 166 31.08 -18.39 1.00
C SER A 166 29.58 -18.28 0.69
N TYR A 167 28.99 -19.34 0.15
CA TYR A 167 27.58 -19.37 -0.27
C TYR A 167 26.89 -20.69 0.11
N SER A 168 27.31 -21.30 1.22
CA SER A 168 26.77 -22.59 1.63
C SER A 168 25.31 -22.54 2.09
N ARG A 169 24.90 -21.46 2.77
CA ARG A 169 23.53 -21.21 3.21
C ARG A 169 23.05 -19.88 2.65
N ILE A 170 22.08 -19.93 1.74
CA ILE A 170 21.59 -18.79 0.98
C ILE A 170 20.16 -18.47 1.41
N LEU A 171 19.87 -17.19 1.65
CA LEU A 171 18.51 -16.67 1.70
C LEU A 171 18.24 -15.85 0.45
N LEU A 172 17.25 -16.24 -0.35
CA LEU A 172 16.85 -15.55 -1.57
C LEU A 172 15.47 -14.91 -1.35
N ILE A 173 15.40 -13.59 -1.48
CA ILE A 173 14.21 -12.76 -1.25
C ILE A 173 13.80 -12.10 -2.57
N GLY A 174 12.52 -12.16 -2.92
CA GLY A 174 12.02 -11.60 -4.17
C GLY A 174 12.08 -12.62 -5.30
N ASP A 175 12.85 -12.32 -6.35
CA ASP A 175 13.08 -13.25 -7.46
C ASP A 175 13.72 -14.56 -6.95
N GLY A 176 13.16 -15.67 -7.39
CA GLY A 176 13.62 -17.01 -7.03
C GLY A 176 12.75 -18.13 -7.59
N LEU A 177 11.83 -17.81 -8.50
CA LEU A 177 10.84 -18.73 -9.05
C LEU A 177 10.89 -18.78 -10.58
N SER A 178 11.79 -18.03 -11.22
CA SER A 178 11.93 -17.97 -12.68
C SER A 178 12.96 -18.98 -13.20
N GLY A 179 13.71 -19.63 -12.31
CA GLY A 179 14.73 -20.64 -12.63
C GLY A 179 15.99 -20.52 -11.78
N GLU A 180 16.08 -19.50 -10.92
CA GLU A 180 17.23 -19.27 -10.03
C GLU A 180 17.50 -20.47 -9.14
N LEU A 181 16.44 -21.13 -8.64
CA LEU A 181 16.58 -22.31 -7.79
C LEU A 181 17.14 -23.51 -8.55
N GLU A 182 16.83 -23.67 -9.83
CA GLU A 182 17.43 -24.73 -10.66
C GLU A 182 18.94 -24.51 -10.78
N VAL A 183 19.34 -23.28 -11.11
CA VAL A 183 20.75 -22.90 -11.21
C VAL A 183 21.46 -23.14 -9.88
N LEU A 184 20.91 -22.61 -8.77
CA LEU A 184 21.51 -22.77 -7.43
C LEU A 184 21.56 -24.22 -6.97
N ASN A 185 20.63 -25.07 -7.41
CA ASN A 185 20.62 -26.50 -7.08
C ASN A 185 21.80 -27.25 -7.72
N GLU A 186 22.28 -26.79 -8.88
CA GLU A 186 23.44 -27.34 -9.58
C GLU A 186 24.80 -26.81 -9.08
N ILE A 187 24.79 -25.79 -8.22
CA ILE A 187 26.02 -25.21 -7.66
C ILE A 187 26.61 -26.12 -6.58
N GLU A 188 27.83 -26.59 -6.80
CA GLU A 188 28.61 -27.30 -5.78
C GLU A 188 28.94 -26.36 -4.60
N GLY A 189 28.75 -26.84 -3.37
CA GLY A 189 28.98 -26.08 -2.14
C GLY A 189 27.72 -25.44 -1.54
N VAL A 190 26.63 -25.31 -2.30
CA VAL A 190 25.31 -24.91 -1.78
C VAL A 190 24.71 -26.07 -0.99
N SER A 191 24.51 -25.86 0.31
CA SER A 191 23.91 -26.83 1.23
C SER A 191 22.45 -26.52 1.56
N GLU A 192 22.04 -25.27 1.47
CA GLU A 192 20.68 -24.84 1.74
C GLU A 192 20.36 -23.53 0.99
N VAL A 193 19.18 -23.47 0.37
CA VAL A 193 18.59 -22.24 -0.17
C VAL A 193 17.21 -22.08 0.43
N VAL A 194 16.98 -20.97 1.13
CA VAL A 194 15.66 -20.64 1.68
C VAL A 194 15.03 -19.53 0.86
N VAL A 195 13.75 -19.70 0.51
CA VAL A 195 12.95 -18.69 -0.20
C VAL A 195 11.65 -18.42 0.55
N PRO A 196 11.55 -17.34 1.34
CA PRO A 196 10.29 -16.93 1.94
C PRO A 196 9.37 -16.30 0.89
N ILE A 197 8.14 -16.80 0.79
CA ILE A 197 7.12 -16.35 -0.17
C ILE A 197 5.81 -16.11 0.58
N MET A 198 5.16 -14.97 0.34
CA MET A 198 3.95 -14.60 1.08
C MET A 198 2.76 -15.53 0.80
N SER A 199 2.64 -16.03 -0.43
CA SER A 199 1.47 -16.76 -0.92
C SER A 199 1.82 -18.17 -1.39
N GLY A 200 1.19 -19.18 -0.77
CA GLY A 200 1.31 -20.58 -1.22
C GLY A 200 0.73 -20.81 -2.62
N ALA A 201 -0.35 -20.10 -2.98
CA ALA A 201 -0.96 -20.20 -4.31
C ALA A 201 0.00 -19.74 -5.44
N VAL A 202 0.91 -18.80 -5.16
CA VAL A 202 1.98 -18.44 -6.11
C VAL A 202 2.90 -19.63 -6.36
N VAL A 203 3.32 -20.31 -5.29
CA VAL A 203 4.24 -21.45 -5.38
C VAL A 203 3.58 -22.61 -6.13
N GLU A 204 2.33 -22.93 -5.82
CA GLU A 204 1.54 -23.94 -6.54
C GLU A 204 1.42 -23.59 -8.02
N MET A 205 1.14 -22.33 -8.35
CA MET A 205 0.99 -21.91 -9.74
C MET A 205 2.30 -21.99 -10.54
N VAL A 206 3.43 -21.65 -9.92
CA VAL A 206 4.77 -21.78 -10.53
C VAL A 206 5.08 -23.25 -10.79
N ASP A 207 4.89 -24.11 -9.80
CA ASP A 207 5.15 -25.55 -9.89
C ASP A 207 4.34 -26.19 -11.02
N GLU A 208 3.05 -25.89 -11.10
CA GLU A 208 2.15 -26.48 -12.10
C GLU A 208 2.36 -25.94 -13.53
N ASN A 209 2.78 -24.69 -13.69
CA ASN A 209 2.71 -24.01 -15.00
C ASN A 209 4.06 -23.61 -15.59
N LEU A 210 5.10 -23.44 -14.76
CA LEU A 210 6.44 -23.06 -15.19
C LEU A 210 7.47 -24.18 -15.01
N ASN A 211 7.26 -25.10 -14.05
CA ASN A 211 8.17 -26.21 -13.71
C ASN A 211 9.61 -25.76 -13.39
N THR A 212 9.78 -24.59 -12.75
CA THR A 212 11.07 -23.97 -12.44
C THR A 212 11.53 -24.19 -10.99
N ILE A 213 10.77 -24.96 -10.21
CA ILE A 213 11.08 -25.28 -8.81
C ILE A 213 11.65 -26.71 -8.76
N PRO A 214 12.94 -26.90 -8.45
CA PRO A 214 13.52 -28.23 -8.37
C PRO A 214 13.04 -28.99 -7.14
N THR A 215 12.89 -30.30 -7.28
CA THR A 215 12.63 -31.21 -6.16
C THR A 215 13.94 -31.64 -5.51
N ASP A 216 14.47 -30.82 -4.59
CA ASP A 216 15.71 -31.12 -3.84
C ASP A 216 15.54 -30.70 -2.37
N ASP A 217 16.05 -31.53 -1.44
CA ASP A 217 15.96 -31.29 0.00
C ASP A 217 16.75 -30.06 0.47
N ARG A 218 17.67 -29.52 -0.34
CA ARG A 218 18.40 -28.28 -0.04
C ARG A 218 17.54 -27.03 -0.25
N ILE A 219 16.50 -27.12 -1.07
CA ILE A 219 15.62 -26.00 -1.40
C ILE A 219 14.45 -25.96 -0.41
N LYS A 220 14.30 -24.84 0.28
CA LYS A 220 13.30 -24.65 1.35
C LYS A 220 12.44 -23.42 1.06
N ILE A 221 11.33 -23.64 0.36
CA ILE A 221 10.29 -22.62 0.21
C ILE A 221 9.52 -22.49 1.54
N LYS A 222 9.39 -21.26 2.04
CA LYS A 222 8.71 -20.94 3.31
C LYS A 222 7.53 -20.01 3.06
N ILE A 223 6.31 -20.47 3.31
CA ILE A 223 5.12 -19.63 3.16
C ILE A 223 5.00 -18.67 4.34
N CYS A 224 5.58 -17.47 4.19
CA CYS A 224 5.63 -16.44 5.21
C CYS A 224 6.04 -15.07 4.64
N ASP A 225 5.83 -14.00 5.41
CA ASP A 225 6.33 -12.66 5.09
C ASP A 225 7.89 -12.66 5.12
N PRO A 226 8.57 -12.28 4.02
CA PRO A 226 10.03 -12.27 3.95
C PRO A 226 10.70 -11.41 5.02
N ARG A 227 10.14 -10.23 5.30
CA ARG A 227 10.63 -9.32 6.34
C ARG A 227 10.62 -10.02 7.70
N LYS A 228 9.51 -10.69 8.03
CA LYS A 228 9.36 -11.42 9.30
C LYS A 228 10.28 -12.63 9.39
N TYR A 229 10.49 -13.32 8.28
CA TYR A 229 11.42 -14.45 8.24
C TYR A 229 12.85 -14.02 8.57
N ILE A 230 13.30 -12.89 7.98
CA ILE A 230 14.62 -12.31 8.26
C ILE A 230 14.72 -11.88 9.72
N GLU A 231 13.74 -11.14 10.24
CA GLU A 231 13.72 -10.67 11.65
C GLU A 231 13.73 -11.80 12.68
N ALA A 232 13.17 -12.97 12.33
CA ALA A 232 13.15 -14.14 13.19
C ALA A 232 14.40 -15.03 13.04
N SER A 233 15.25 -14.76 12.05
CA SER A 233 16.48 -15.50 11.80
C SER A 233 17.64 -14.86 12.58
N ASP A 234 18.52 -15.68 13.14
CA ASP A 234 19.71 -15.23 13.88
C ASP A 234 20.94 -15.93 13.29
N LYS A 235 21.92 -15.14 12.81
CA LYS A 235 23.23 -15.53 12.26
C LYS A 235 23.27 -16.93 11.63
N ARG A 236 22.66 -17.03 10.46
CA ARG A 236 22.51 -18.32 9.76
C ARG A 236 23.03 -18.30 8.34
N PHE A 237 22.99 -17.16 7.66
CA PHE A 237 23.23 -17.12 6.22
C PHE A 237 24.62 -16.59 5.89
N ASN A 238 25.31 -17.24 4.96
CA ASN A 238 26.57 -16.74 4.42
C ASN A 238 26.32 -15.76 3.27
N LEU A 239 25.18 -15.90 2.60
CA LEU A 239 24.75 -15.04 1.51
C LEU A 239 23.26 -14.76 1.64
N ILE A 240 22.89 -13.48 1.66
CA ILE A 240 21.50 -13.04 1.52
C ILE A 240 21.40 -12.25 0.22
N VAL A 241 20.53 -12.69 -0.68
CA VAL A 241 20.24 -12.01 -1.94
C VAL A 241 18.82 -11.46 -1.87
N ASN A 242 18.69 -10.14 -1.96
CA ASN A 242 17.42 -9.49 -2.19
C ASN A 242 17.36 -9.09 -3.66
N ALA A 243 16.55 -9.82 -4.42
CA ALA A 243 16.21 -9.53 -5.81
C ALA A 243 14.71 -9.24 -5.90
N SER A 244 14.16 -8.52 -4.91
CA SER A 244 12.78 -8.05 -4.98
C SER A 244 12.66 -6.94 -6.02
N PRO A 245 11.54 -6.86 -6.74
CA PRO A 245 11.24 -5.71 -7.58
C PRO A 245 11.39 -4.39 -6.78
N PRO A 246 11.77 -3.28 -7.44
CA PRO A 246 11.77 -1.96 -6.83
C PRO A 246 10.42 -1.66 -6.16
N PRO A 247 10.43 -0.93 -5.02
CA PRO A 247 9.24 -0.80 -4.21
C PRO A 247 8.21 0.15 -4.83
N THR A 248 7.22 -0.41 -5.51
CA THR A 248 6.07 0.35 -6.06
C THR A 248 4.95 0.56 -5.04
N THR A 249 5.08 -0.04 -3.86
CA THR A 249 4.15 0.07 -2.75
C THR A 249 4.88 0.27 -1.41
N VAL A 250 4.15 0.77 -0.40
CA VAL A 250 4.66 0.86 0.97
C VAL A 250 4.96 -0.52 1.57
N GLU A 251 4.26 -1.57 1.11
CA GLU A 251 4.52 -2.95 1.53
C GLU A 251 5.89 -3.43 1.10
N GLU A 252 6.21 -3.29 -0.19
CA GLU A 252 7.48 -3.68 -0.78
C GLU A 252 8.63 -2.83 -0.25
N ASN A 253 8.40 -1.53 -0.02
CA ASN A 253 9.39 -0.61 0.52
C ASN A 253 10.02 -1.12 1.81
N ARG A 254 9.29 -1.90 2.63
CA ARG A 254 9.79 -2.49 3.89
C ARG A 254 11.00 -3.40 3.69
N LEU A 255 11.25 -3.91 2.49
CA LEU A 255 12.45 -4.72 2.19
C LEU A 255 13.69 -3.88 1.85
N PHE A 256 13.51 -2.55 1.70
CA PHE A 256 14.54 -1.60 1.29
C PHE A 256 14.82 -0.53 2.37
N THR A 257 14.40 -0.75 3.62
CA THR A 257 14.57 0.21 4.73
C THR A 257 15.79 -0.09 5.59
N VAL A 258 16.26 0.89 6.36
CA VAL A 258 17.30 0.70 7.38
C VAL A 258 16.92 -0.42 8.35
N GLU A 259 15.66 -0.47 8.78
CA GLU A 259 15.17 -1.53 9.64
C GLU A 259 15.37 -2.91 8.99
N CYS A 260 15.14 -3.01 7.67
CA CYS A 260 15.42 -4.21 6.90
C CYS A 260 16.89 -4.57 6.85
N MET A 261 17.72 -3.59 6.49
CA MET A 261 19.17 -3.80 6.43
C MET A 261 19.72 -4.28 7.79
N ARG A 262 19.20 -3.77 8.92
CA ARG A 262 19.57 -4.26 10.26
C ARG A 262 19.21 -5.72 10.48
N ALA A 263 17.98 -6.12 10.13
CA ALA A 263 17.57 -7.51 10.27
C ALA A 263 18.37 -8.44 9.33
N VAL A 264 18.70 -7.97 8.12
CA VAL A 264 19.57 -8.69 7.19
C VAL A 264 20.95 -8.90 7.81
N ARG A 265 21.57 -7.84 8.35
CA ARG A 265 22.86 -7.93 9.04
C ARG A 265 22.81 -8.91 10.22
N ASP A 266 21.75 -8.86 11.02
CA ASP A 266 21.60 -9.73 12.19
C ASP A 266 21.34 -11.21 11.80
N ALA A 267 20.81 -11.46 10.59
CA ALA A 267 20.62 -12.80 10.02
C ALA A 267 21.85 -13.36 9.29
N LEU A 268 22.81 -12.50 8.93
CA LEU A 268 24.08 -12.88 8.30
C LEU A 268 25.07 -13.44 9.34
N ASP A 269 25.89 -14.40 8.91
CA ASP A 269 27.10 -14.80 9.63
C ASP A 269 28.11 -13.63 9.63
N ASP A 270 29.15 -13.69 10.47
CA ASP A 270 30.10 -12.58 10.67
C ASP A 270 30.84 -12.17 9.37
N ASP A 271 31.12 -13.13 8.48
CA ASP A 271 31.73 -12.92 7.15
C ASP A 271 30.68 -12.95 6.02
N GLY A 272 29.40 -12.86 6.37
CA GLY A 272 28.29 -12.96 5.44
C GLY A 272 28.19 -11.75 4.50
N VAL A 273 27.74 -12.01 3.28
CA VAL A 273 27.55 -10.98 2.24
C VAL A 273 26.07 -10.76 1.98
N PHE A 274 25.67 -9.49 1.95
CA PHE A 274 24.38 -9.07 1.45
C PHE A 274 24.52 -8.58 0.00
N VAL A 275 23.62 -9.04 -0.87
CA VAL A 275 23.48 -8.55 -2.25
C VAL A 275 22.07 -8.03 -2.46
N LEU A 276 21.95 -6.80 -2.93
CA LEU A 276 20.68 -6.21 -3.38
C LEU A 276 20.77 -5.96 -4.89
N ILE A 277 19.84 -6.55 -5.63
CA ILE A 277 19.70 -6.32 -7.07
C ILE A 277 18.48 -5.44 -7.28
N THR A 278 18.64 -4.33 -7.99
CA THR A 278 17.56 -3.36 -8.22
C THR A 278 17.66 -2.74 -9.62
N GLU A 279 16.62 -2.00 -10.02
CA GLU A 279 16.60 -1.26 -11.28
C GLU A 279 17.87 -0.43 -11.52
N GLY A 280 18.34 -0.44 -12.77
CA GLY A 280 19.44 0.37 -13.27
C GLY A 280 19.15 0.83 -14.69
N ASP A 281 20.10 1.55 -15.28
CA ASP A 281 20.04 1.90 -16.69
C ASP A 281 21.47 1.93 -17.24
N GLU A 282 21.68 1.25 -18.37
CA GLU A 282 23.00 1.17 -19.00
C GLU A 282 23.31 2.37 -19.89
N GLN A 283 22.32 3.17 -20.27
CA GLN A 283 22.50 4.23 -21.26
C GLN A 283 22.37 5.60 -20.62
N TYR A 284 21.46 5.76 -19.66
CA TYR A 284 21.16 7.05 -19.09
C TYR A 284 20.56 6.94 -17.68
N ILE A 285 21.25 7.51 -16.70
CA ILE A 285 20.75 7.63 -15.33
C ILE A 285 20.20 9.04 -15.14
N GLY A 286 18.88 9.17 -15.27
CA GLY A 286 18.18 10.43 -15.00
C GLY A 286 18.02 10.72 -13.50
N ASP A 287 17.67 11.97 -13.16
CA ASP A 287 17.57 12.48 -11.78
C ASP A 287 16.75 11.56 -10.85
N ALA A 288 15.62 11.04 -11.31
CA ALA A 288 14.75 10.19 -10.49
C ALA A 288 15.41 8.85 -10.14
N LEU A 289 16.07 8.20 -11.10
CA LEU A 289 16.81 6.95 -10.89
C LEU A 289 18.04 7.21 -10.02
N ALA A 290 18.75 8.33 -10.24
CA ALA A 290 19.89 8.73 -9.43
C ALA A 290 19.50 8.93 -7.95
N GLU A 291 18.39 9.61 -7.67
CA GLU A 291 17.87 9.79 -6.31
C GLU A 291 17.46 8.45 -5.67
N TYR A 292 16.85 7.55 -6.43
CA TYR A 292 16.51 6.20 -5.97
C TYR A 292 17.78 5.42 -5.59
N LEU A 293 18.75 5.31 -6.51
CA LEU A 293 20.00 4.59 -6.29
C LEU A 293 20.82 5.19 -5.14
N LYS A 294 20.87 6.52 -5.02
CA LYS A 294 21.51 7.19 -3.89
C LYS A 294 20.80 6.90 -2.57
N SER A 295 19.46 6.89 -2.55
CA SER A 295 18.67 6.51 -1.37
C SER A 295 18.98 5.08 -0.91
N ILE A 296 19.05 4.13 -1.84
CA ILE A 296 19.44 2.75 -1.56
C ILE A 296 20.87 2.67 -1.00
N LYS A 297 21.85 3.32 -1.66
CA LYS A 297 23.25 3.37 -1.21
C LYS A 297 23.37 3.90 0.23
N LEU A 298 22.70 5.03 0.53
CA LEU A 298 22.69 5.62 1.87
C LEU A 298 22.05 4.68 2.90
N THR A 299 20.94 4.03 2.53
CA THR A 299 20.20 3.14 3.43
C THR A 299 21.00 1.90 3.82
N ILE A 300 21.71 1.29 2.86
CA ILE A 300 22.62 0.17 3.13
C ILE A 300 23.80 0.64 4.00
N GLY A 301 24.36 1.81 3.70
CA GLY A 301 25.50 2.40 4.41
C GLY A 301 25.22 2.83 5.86
N GLU A 302 23.96 2.97 6.26
CA GLU A 302 23.57 3.18 7.67
C GLU A 302 23.75 1.93 8.55
N VAL A 303 23.91 0.76 7.92
CA VAL A 303 23.99 -0.54 8.62
C VAL A 303 25.29 -1.28 8.35
N PHE A 304 25.75 -1.29 7.10
CA PHE A 304 26.96 -2.00 6.69
C PHE A 304 28.13 -1.03 6.51
N GLU A 305 29.31 -1.39 7.02
CA GLU A 305 30.51 -0.55 6.89
C GLU A 305 31.03 -0.50 5.44
N ARG A 306 30.94 -1.62 4.71
CA ARG A 306 31.47 -1.74 3.34
C ARG A 306 30.33 -1.95 2.36
N VAL A 307 30.20 -1.01 1.42
CA VAL A 307 29.21 -1.06 0.34
C VAL A 307 29.90 -0.78 -0.99
N ASN A 308 29.76 -1.69 -1.94
CA ASN A 308 30.16 -1.53 -3.33
C ASN A 308 28.95 -1.71 -4.25
N TYR A 309 29.09 -1.32 -5.51
CA TYR A 309 28.04 -1.48 -6.52
C TYR A 309 28.63 -1.83 -7.89
N ILE A 310 27.83 -2.52 -8.69
CA ILE A 310 28.13 -2.84 -10.08
C ILE A 310 27.02 -2.21 -10.95
N PRO A 311 27.36 -1.27 -11.86
CA PRO A 311 26.39 -0.65 -12.78
C PRO A 311 25.84 -1.68 -13.76
N GLY A 312 24.74 -1.40 -14.45
CA GLY A 312 24.13 -2.29 -15.43
C GLY A 312 22.65 -1.96 -15.65
N SER A 313 21.96 -2.75 -16.46
CA SER A 313 20.50 -2.68 -16.60
C SER A 313 19.81 -2.94 -15.26
N ARG A 314 20.45 -3.71 -14.39
CA ARG A 314 20.19 -3.78 -12.96
C ARG A 314 21.44 -3.34 -12.21
N VAL A 315 21.29 -2.50 -11.20
CA VAL A 315 22.40 -2.18 -10.30
C VAL A 315 22.47 -3.25 -9.23
N ILE A 316 23.68 -3.77 -8.99
CA ILE A 316 23.94 -4.76 -7.94
C ILE A 316 24.71 -4.05 -6.84
N PHE A 317 24.06 -3.84 -5.70
CA PHE A 317 24.73 -3.43 -4.47
C PHE A 317 25.21 -4.65 -3.71
N VAL A 318 26.43 -4.59 -3.19
CA VAL A 318 27.00 -5.64 -2.36
C VAL A 318 27.54 -5.02 -1.06
N ALA A 319 27.23 -5.65 0.07
CA ALA A 319 27.56 -5.11 1.38
C ALA A 319 27.99 -6.20 2.37
N ARG A 320 28.90 -5.83 3.28
CA ARG A 320 29.35 -6.66 4.41
C ARG A 320 29.69 -5.78 5.61
N ASP A 321 29.59 -6.34 6.81
CA ASP A 321 29.83 -5.58 8.06
C ASP A 321 31.32 -5.38 8.32
N SER A 322 32.15 -6.40 8.04
CA SER A 322 33.60 -6.35 8.25
C SER A 322 34.36 -7.17 7.18
N GLY A 323 35.69 -7.00 7.12
CA GLY A 323 36.57 -7.69 6.17
C GLY A 323 37.20 -6.78 5.12
N GLU A 324 37.90 -7.38 4.16
CA GLU A 324 38.42 -6.66 2.99
C GLU A 324 37.27 -6.21 2.07
N GLY A 325 37.54 -5.21 1.22
CA GLY A 325 36.57 -4.76 0.22
C GLY A 325 36.25 -5.85 -0.82
N PHE A 326 35.31 -5.55 -1.71
CA PHE A 326 34.95 -6.47 -2.79
C PHE A 326 35.91 -6.29 -3.97
N ASP A 327 36.61 -7.36 -4.35
CA ASP A 327 37.41 -7.38 -5.58
C ASP A 327 36.50 -7.51 -6.81
N ILE A 328 36.00 -6.39 -7.30
CA ILE A 328 35.09 -6.31 -8.44
C ILE A 328 35.82 -6.16 -9.78
N GLU A 329 37.12 -6.43 -9.87
CA GLU A 329 37.84 -6.39 -11.15
C GLU A 329 37.22 -7.41 -12.13
N PRO A 330 36.94 -7.04 -13.41
CA PRO A 330 36.31 -7.95 -14.37
C PRO A 330 36.98 -9.32 -14.48
N ASN A 331 38.32 -9.38 -14.47
CA ASN A 331 39.06 -10.64 -14.54
C ASN A 331 38.89 -11.49 -13.28
N ALA A 332 38.93 -10.87 -12.10
CA ALA A 332 38.80 -11.57 -10.84
C ALA A 332 37.38 -12.12 -10.68
N LEU A 333 36.38 -11.31 -11.01
CA LEU A 333 34.98 -11.71 -11.00
C LEU A 333 34.71 -12.84 -12.00
N TRP A 334 35.21 -12.72 -13.23
CA TRP A 334 35.08 -13.77 -14.25
C TRP A 334 35.72 -15.09 -13.80
N LYS A 335 36.91 -15.06 -13.20
CA LYS A 335 37.56 -16.26 -12.65
C LYS A 335 36.70 -16.96 -11.59
N ARG A 336 36.04 -16.19 -10.72
CA ARG A 336 35.15 -16.76 -9.68
C ARG A 336 33.90 -17.37 -10.31
N ILE A 337 33.31 -16.73 -11.32
CA ILE A 337 32.17 -17.29 -12.07
C ILE A 337 32.58 -18.56 -12.83
N GLU A 338 33.72 -18.54 -13.52
CA GLU A 338 34.21 -19.68 -14.29
C GLU A 338 34.53 -20.91 -13.42
N ALA A 339 34.90 -20.67 -12.16
CA ALA A 339 35.16 -21.70 -11.15
C ALA A 339 33.91 -22.34 -10.56
N LEU A 340 32.71 -21.77 -10.78
CA LEU A 340 31.45 -22.41 -10.39
C LEU A 340 31.21 -23.69 -11.22
N SER A 341 30.45 -24.63 -10.67
CA SER A 341 30.11 -25.90 -11.35
C SER A 341 29.18 -25.69 -12.55
N VAL A 342 28.41 -24.59 -12.57
CA VAL A 342 27.53 -24.20 -13.67
C VAL A 342 28.23 -23.19 -14.56
N LYS A 343 28.23 -23.44 -15.88
CA LYS A 343 28.80 -22.51 -16.86
C LYS A 343 27.76 -21.47 -17.27
N PRO A 344 28.07 -20.16 -17.20
CA PRO A 344 27.13 -19.12 -17.61
C PRO A 344 26.95 -19.13 -19.14
N ARG A 345 25.75 -18.80 -19.60
CA ARG A 345 25.41 -18.62 -21.01
C ARG A 345 25.27 -17.15 -21.39
N TYR A 346 24.75 -16.33 -20.49
CA TYR A 346 24.47 -14.91 -20.71
C TYR A 346 25.52 -14.00 -20.06
N ILE A 347 26.08 -14.43 -18.93
CA ILE A 347 27.21 -13.71 -18.32
C ILE A 347 28.49 -14.08 -19.07
N THR A 348 29.10 -13.11 -19.73
CA THR A 348 30.36 -13.27 -20.47
C THR A 348 31.45 -12.37 -19.91
N MET A 349 32.71 -12.73 -20.16
CA MET A 349 33.86 -11.90 -19.81
C MET A 349 33.74 -10.51 -20.47
N GLU A 350 33.39 -10.45 -21.76
CA GLU A 350 33.18 -9.20 -22.49
C GLU A 350 32.02 -8.39 -21.91
N GLY A 351 30.95 -9.06 -21.49
CA GLY A 351 29.80 -8.43 -20.82
C GLY A 351 30.21 -7.79 -19.49
N LEU A 352 30.99 -8.49 -18.67
CA LEU A 352 31.53 -7.94 -17.41
C LEU A 352 32.47 -6.75 -17.66
N TYR A 353 33.37 -6.87 -18.65
CA TYR A 353 34.24 -5.77 -19.06
C TYR A 353 33.44 -4.55 -19.50
N TYR A 354 32.43 -4.77 -20.34
CA TYR A 354 31.55 -3.70 -20.80
C TYR A 354 30.82 -3.05 -19.63
N ARG A 355 30.25 -3.86 -18.73
CA ARG A 355 29.49 -3.41 -17.57
C ARG A 355 30.34 -2.56 -16.64
N LEU A 356 31.59 -2.95 -16.40
CA LEU A 356 32.54 -2.32 -15.48
C LEU A 356 33.53 -1.36 -16.17
N LEU A 357 33.22 -0.87 -17.38
CA LEU A 357 34.01 0.22 -17.99
C LEU A 357 34.06 1.43 -17.06
N ASP A 358 35.23 2.05 -16.90
CA ASP A 358 35.42 3.24 -16.07
C ASP A 358 34.36 4.31 -16.35
N SER A 359 34.07 4.59 -17.63
CA SER A 359 33.06 5.59 -18.02
C SER A 359 31.63 5.27 -17.55
N ARG A 360 31.30 3.98 -17.35
CA ARG A 360 29.97 3.54 -16.87
C ARG A 360 29.91 3.55 -15.35
N VAL A 361 31.01 3.18 -14.71
CA VAL A 361 31.16 3.33 -13.26
C VAL A 361 31.07 4.81 -12.91
N ASP A 362 31.89 5.66 -13.54
CA ASP A 362 31.91 7.12 -13.34
C ASP A 362 30.52 7.73 -13.58
N MET A 363 29.79 7.32 -14.63
CA MET A 363 28.43 7.81 -14.89
C MET A 363 27.48 7.52 -13.72
N LEU A 364 27.52 6.30 -13.17
CA LEU A 364 26.71 5.92 -12.02
C LEU A 364 27.14 6.67 -10.76
N GLU A 365 28.44 6.81 -10.53
CA GLU A 365 28.98 7.53 -9.38
C GLU A 365 28.62 9.02 -9.40
N GLU A 366 28.87 9.70 -10.52
CA GLU A 366 28.53 11.11 -10.72
C GLU A 366 27.03 11.35 -10.54
N ALA A 367 26.18 10.50 -11.11
CA ALA A 367 24.74 10.60 -10.95
C ALA A 367 24.32 10.48 -9.47
N MET A 368 24.85 9.49 -8.75
CA MET A 368 24.58 9.32 -7.32
C MET A 368 25.18 10.43 -6.45
N ASP A 369 26.28 11.05 -6.84
CA ASP A 369 26.94 12.11 -6.07
C ASP A 369 26.27 13.48 -6.25
N ILE A 370 25.65 13.73 -7.40
CA ILE A 370 24.82 14.91 -7.64
C ILE A 370 23.48 14.79 -6.92
N ALA A 371 22.90 13.58 -6.88
CA ALA A 371 21.64 13.33 -6.19
C ALA A 371 21.74 13.61 -4.69
N SER A 372 20.70 14.20 -4.11
CA SER A 372 20.62 14.37 -2.66
C SER A 372 20.58 12.99 -2.00
N GLY A 373 19.60 12.18 -2.42
CA GLY A 373 19.19 10.97 -1.72
C GLY A 373 18.71 11.25 -0.30
N ASP A 374 17.89 10.36 0.21
CA ASP A 374 17.53 10.33 1.63
C ASP A 374 17.55 8.89 2.10
N VAL A 375 17.87 8.69 3.38
CA VAL A 375 17.82 7.37 4.00
C VAL A 375 16.36 6.89 4.09
N ASN A 376 16.11 5.66 3.66
CA ASN A 376 14.79 5.04 3.64
C ASN A 376 14.48 4.32 4.94
N TYR A 377 13.35 4.64 5.56
CA TYR A 377 12.90 4.06 6.84
C TYR A 377 11.50 3.47 6.71
N ASP A 378 11.13 2.54 7.59
CA ASP A 378 9.77 1.97 7.63
C ASP A 378 8.67 3.04 7.74
N TYR A 379 8.96 4.12 8.48
CA TYR A 379 8.03 5.21 8.74
C TYR A 379 8.28 6.46 7.89
N GLN A 380 9.18 6.37 6.91
CA GLN A 380 9.45 7.39 5.90
C GLN A 380 9.92 6.69 4.62
N SER A 381 8.96 6.21 3.84
CA SER A 381 9.15 5.34 2.66
C SER A 381 9.62 6.12 1.42
N ILE A 382 10.81 6.71 1.49
CA ILE A 382 11.31 7.60 0.44
C ILE A 382 11.74 6.85 -0.83
N ALA A 383 12.20 5.61 -0.73
CA ALA A 383 12.60 4.83 -1.91
C ALA A 383 11.40 4.58 -2.83
N TYR A 384 10.24 4.24 -2.26
CA TYR A 384 8.96 4.15 -2.98
C TYR A 384 8.60 5.43 -3.75
N TYR A 385 8.89 6.59 -3.18
CA TYR A 385 8.62 7.86 -3.85
C TYR A 385 9.52 8.11 -5.06
N HIS A 386 10.80 7.78 -4.92
CA HIS A 386 11.77 7.92 -6.00
C HIS A 386 11.46 6.94 -7.14
N ASP A 387 11.12 5.70 -6.80
CA ASP A 387 10.72 4.69 -7.78
C ASP A 387 9.44 5.08 -8.53
N LEU A 388 8.41 5.57 -7.83
CA LEU A 388 7.21 6.10 -8.48
C LEU A 388 7.50 7.31 -9.39
N THR A 389 8.43 8.18 -8.98
CA THR A 389 8.84 9.32 -9.80
C THR A 389 9.57 8.85 -11.05
N TYR A 390 10.40 7.81 -10.93
CA TYR A 390 11.07 7.17 -12.04
C TYR A 390 10.07 6.50 -12.99
N LEU A 391 9.13 5.70 -12.48
CA LEU A 391 8.09 5.05 -13.27
C LEU A 391 7.22 6.08 -14.01
N ALA A 392 6.93 7.22 -13.37
CA ALA A 392 6.19 8.31 -13.98
C ALA A 392 6.90 8.88 -15.23
N ASN A 393 8.22 8.73 -15.40
CA ASN A 393 8.91 9.13 -16.63
C ASN A 393 8.40 8.37 -17.87
N TYR A 394 8.01 7.09 -17.69
CA TYR A 394 7.53 6.25 -18.78
C TYR A 394 6.06 6.53 -19.12
N THR A 395 5.27 7.01 -18.16
CA THR A 395 3.82 7.22 -18.33
C THR A 395 3.44 8.67 -18.56
N ASP A 396 3.97 9.61 -17.77
CA ASP A 396 3.66 11.03 -17.80
C ASP A 396 4.85 11.90 -17.33
N PRO A 397 5.65 12.44 -18.26
CA PRO A 397 6.79 13.29 -17.92
C PRO A 397 6.46 14.54 -17.11
N ALA A 398 5.24 15.09 -17.23
CA ALA A 398 4.83 16.26 -16.47
C ALA A 398 4.59 15.91 -15.00
N LEU A 399 3.99 14.73 -14.74
CA LEU A 399 3.82 14.20 -13.40
C LEU A 399 5.18 13.93 -12.74
N SER A 400 6.10 13.28 -13.44
CA SER A 400 7.46 13.03 -12.94
C SER A 400 8.16 14.35 -12.56
N GLN A 401 8.12 15.36 -13.43
CA GLN A 401 8.73 16.66 -13.15
C GLN A 401 8.09 17.38 -11.95
N PHE A 402 6.79 17.21 -11.75
CA PHE A 402 6.11 17.75 -10.57
C PHE A 402 6.59 17.05 -9.29
N LEU A 403 6.68 15.72 -9.31
CA LEU A 403 7.15 14.93 -8.17
C LEU A 403 8.61 15.23 -7.85
N SER A 404 9.52 15.23 -8.84
CA SER A 404 10.93 15.53 -8.58
C SER A 404 11.16 16.90 -7.93
N ARG A 405 10.28 17.89 -8.19
CA ARG A 405 10.39 19.24 -7.61
C ARG A 405 9.73 19.40 -6.25
N ILE A 406 8.59 18.75 -5.98
CA ILE A 406 7.81 19.02 -4.76
C ILE A 406 8.57 18.62 -3.48
N LYS A 407 9.47 17.64 -3.57
CA LYS A 407 10.42 17.27 -2.50
C LYS A 407 11.18 18.49 -1.95
N TYR A 408 11.62 19.39 -2.84
CA TYR A 408 12.43 20.57 -2.49
C TYR A 408 11.63 21.78 -2.01
N HIS A 409 10.29 21.69 -1.94
CA HIS A 409 9.43 22.83 -1.57
C HIS A 409 8.85 22.69 -0.15
N HIS A 410 9.49 21.89 0.71
CA HIS A 410 9.09 21.67 2.10
C HIS A 410 7.60 21.33 2.23
N PRO A 411 7.15 20.18 1.70
CA PRO A 411 5.73 19.81 1.62
C PRO A 411 5.02 19.83 2.99
N GLY A 412 5.74 19.56 4.09
CA GLY A 412 5.21 19.69 5.45
C GLY A 412 4.79 21.11 5.85
N MET A 413 5.55 22.14 5.45
CA MET A 413 5.17 23.53 5.69
C MET A 413 3.95 23.92 4.85
N ILE A 414 3.91 23.50 3.58
CA ILE A 414 2.76 23.73 2.70
C ILE A 414 1.51 23.09 3.31
N LEU A 415 1.61 21.84 3.76
CA LEU A 415 0.51 21.13 4.42
C LEU A 415 0.01 21.89 5.67
N LEU A 416 0.92 22.35 6.53
CA LEU A 416 0.57 23.15 7.71
C LEU A 416 -0.12 24.47 7.35
N ILE A 417 0.38 25.18 6.35
CA ILE A 417 -0.20 26.45 5.88
C ILE A 417 -1.61 26.21 5.33
N VAL A 418 -1.79 25.19 4.48
CA VAL A 418 -3.08 24.83 3.90
C VAL A 418 -4.07 24.43 4.99
N LEU A 419 -3.66 23.56 5.91
CA LEU A 419 -4.49 23.13 7.03
C LEU A 419 -4.91 24.33 7.90
N PHE A 420 -3.97 25.20 8.27
CA PHE A 420 -4.28 26.37 9.08
C PHE A 420 -5.17 27.37 8.33
N ALA A 421 -4.94 27.58 7.03
CA ALA A 421 -5.77 28.45 6.19
C ALA A 421 -7.21 27.91 6.08
N LEU A 422 -7.39 26.60 5.90
CA LEU A 422 -8.70 25.96 5.87
C LEU A 422 -9.41 26.10 7.22
N ILE A 423 -8.71 25.82 8.32
CA ILE A 423 -9.26 25.98 9.67
C ILE A 423 -9.63 27.45 9.93
N ALA A 424 -8.74 28.40 9.62
CA ALA A 424 -8.99 29.83 9.76
C ALA A 424 -10.19 30.28 8.92
N SER A 425 -10.35 29.76 7.69
CA SER A 425 -11.49 30.09 6.82
C SER A 425 -12.84 29.69 7.43
N SER A 426 -12.87 28.58 8.18
CA SER A 426 -14.08 28.14 8.90
C SER A 426 -14.48 29.08 10.04
N VAL A 427 -13.51 29.78 10.64
CA VAL A 427 -13.74 30.79 11.69
C VAL A 427 -14.06 32.16 11.10
N LEU A 428 -13.39 32.55 10.01
CA LEU A 428 -13.52 33.87 9.40
C LEU A 428 -14.83 34.04 8.61
N THR A 429 -15.40 32.95 8.10
CA THR A 429 -16.68 33.01 7.39
C THR A 429 -17.84 33.34 8.34
N ARG A 430 -18.55 34.43 8.05
CA ARG A 430 -19.77 34.82 8.79
C ARG A 430 -21.02 34.05 8.33
N LYS A 431 -20.91 33.25 7.26
CA LYS A 431 -22.05 32.51 6.70
C LYS A 431 -22.28 31.22 7.49
N ARG A 432 -23.41 31.15 8.20
CA ARG A 432 -23.83 30.00 9.05
C ARG A 432 -23.82 28.62 8.40
N ALA A 433 -23.87 28.53 7.06
CA ALA A 433 -23.80 27.25 6.32
C ALA A 433 -22.40 26.90 5.79
N VAL A 434 -21.49 27.85 5.68
CA VAL A 434 -20.20 27.60 5.04
C VAL A 434 -19.21 27.02 6.05
N ALA A 435 -19.22 27.50 7.30
CA ALA A 435 -18.32 27.02 8.34
C ALA A 435 -18.49 25.50 8.64
N PRO A 436 -19.71 24.95 8.84
CA PRO A 436 -19.85 23.52 9.09
C PRO A 436 -19.46 22.65 7.90
N THR A 437 -19.74 23.10 6.67
CA THR A 437 -19.33 22.38 5.46
C THR A 437 -17.80 22.32 5.33
N ILE A 438 -17.10 23.44 5.57
CA ILE A 438 -15.63 23.46 5.55
C ILE A 438 -15.07 22.49 6.60
N LEU A 439 -15.61 22.48 7.82
CA LEU A 439 -15.18 21.54 8.86
C LEU A 439 -15.39 20.08 8.46
N ILE A 440 -16.47 19.76 7.76
CA ILE A 440 -16.73 18.41 7.25
C ILE A 440 -15.72 18.02 6.16
N VAL A 441 -15.38 18.92 5.23
CA VAL A 441 -14.32 18.67 4.24
C VAL A 441 -13.00 18.37 4.95
N ILE A 442 -12.59 19.24 5.88
CA ILE A 442 -11.34 19.08 6.63
C ILE A 442 -11.35 17.75 7.39
N MET A 443 -12.46 17.42 8.05
CA MET A 443 -12.56 16.18 8.82
C MET A 443 -12.50 14.93 7.94
N GLY A 444 -13.13 14.94 6.76
CA GLY A 444 -13.00 13.87 5.77
C GLY A 444 -11.54 13.66 5.37
N SER A 445 -10.83 14.76 5.05
CA SER A 445 -9.40 14.74 4.74
C SER A 445 -8.54 14.18 5.88
N LEU A 446 -8.73 14.70 7.10
CA LEU A 446 -7.96 14.27 8.27
C LEU A 446 -8.21 12.81 8.66
N SER A 447 -9.46 12.33 8.51
CA SER A 447 -9.84 10.96 8.87
C SER A 447 -9.16 9.94 7.98
N ILE A 448 -9.26 10.11 6.66
CA ILE A 448 -8.65 9.15 5.72
C ILE A 448 -7.13 9.25 5.72
N MET A 449 -6.57 10.45 5.90
CA MET A 449 -5.12 10.63 6.04
C MET A 449 -4.60 9.86 7.25
N LEU A 450 -5.26 10.01 8.40
CA LEU A 450 -4.88 9.27 9.60
C LEU A 450 -5.08 7.75 9.40
N GLU A 451 -6.18 7.33 8.78
CA GLU A 451 -6.44 5.91 8.51
C GLU A 451 -5.33 5.28 7.66
N ILE A 452 -4.94 5.91 6.54
CA ILE A 452 -3.82 5.44 5.69
C ILE A 452 -2.52 5.35 6.50
N LEU A 453 -2.18 6.39 7.27
CA LEU A 453 -0.98 6.40 8.09
C LEU A 453 -0.98 5.28 9.15
N LEU A 454 -2.13 5.01 9.76
CA LEU A 454 -2.27 3.97 10.79
C LEU A 454 -2.32 2.56 10.19
N ILE A 455 -2.78 2.41 8.96
CA ILE A 455 -2.65 1.17 8.18
C ILE A 455 -1.16 0.82 8.03
N VAL A 456 -0.30 1.78 7.70
CA VAL A 456 1.17 1.54 7.59
C VAL A 456 1.78 1.13 8.93
N VAL A 457 1.37 1.75 10.04
CA VAL A 457 1.81 1.33 11.39
C VAL A 457 1.35 -0.09 11.72
N TYR A 458 0.13 -0.44 11.33
CA TYR A 458 -0.40 -1.77 11.55
C TYR A 458 0.34 -2.80 10.66
N GLN A 459 0.71 -2.41 9.44
CA GLN A 459 1.48 -3.22 8.48
C GLN A 459 2.86 -3.58 8.98
N SER A 460 3.57 -2.66 9.63
CA SER A 460 4.92 -2.93 10.15
C SER A 460 4.93 -4.07 11.17
N VAL A 461 3.81 -4.30 11.86
CA VAL A 461 3.65 -5.38 12.85
C VAL A 461 3.11 -6.67 12.24
N VAL A 462 2.04 -6.55 11.45
CA VAL A 462 1.25 -7.71 11.02
C VAL A 462 1.73 -8.30 9.69
N GLY A 463 2.47 -7.54 8.88
CA GLY A 463 2.85 -7.93 7.52
C GLY A 463 1.71 -7.67 6.54
N GLY A 464 1.53 -8.55 5.56
CA GLY A 464 0.48 -8.44 4.54
C GLY A 464 -0.92 -8.14 5.10
N LEU A 465 -1.61 -7.18 4.48
CA LEU A 465 -2.78 -6.49 5.05
C LEU A 465 -4.12 -6.75 4.39
N TYR A 466 -4.17 -7.42 3.25
CA TYR A 466 -5.38 -7.52 2.42
C TYR A 466 -6.64 -7.91 3.20
N ARG A 467 -6.52 -8.88 4.11
CA ARG A 467 -7.62 -9.31 4.99
C ARG A 467 -7.86 -8.30 6.13
N GLN A 468 -6.81 -7.76 6.71
CA GLN A 468 -6.83 -6.87 7.87
C GLN A 468 -7.34 -5.46 7.52
N ILE A 469 -7.33 -5.04 6.26
CA ILE A 469 -7.93 -3.77 5.82
C ILE A 469 -9.45 -3.77 6.04
N ALA A 470 -10.15 -4.88 5.77
CA ALA A 470 -11.58 -5.00 6.05
C ALA A 470 -11.88 -4.90 7.56
N VAL A 471 -11.01 -5.55 8.35
CA VAL A 471 -10.67 -5.26 9.77
C VAL A 471 -10.86 -3.80 10.20
N ILE A 472 -9.90 -3.03 9.71
CA ILE A 472 -9.67 -1.62 10.01
C ILE A 472 -10.86 -0.77 9.57
N PHE A 473 -11.37 -0.97 8.35
CA PHE A 473 -12.54 -0.26 7.85
C PHE A 473 -13.80 -0.52 8.68
N ALA A 474 -14.02 -1.75 9.13
CA ALA A 474 -15.16 -2.07 10.00
C ALA A 474 -15.05 -1.35 11.35
N ILE A 475 -13.85 -1.26 11.92
CA ILE A 475 -13.60 -0.52 13.17
C ILE A 475 -13.82 0.98 12.98
N PHE A 476 -13.33 1.54 11.87
CA PHE A 476 -13.57 2.94 11.51
C PHE A 476 -15.08 3.20 11.40
N MET A 477 -15.80 2.40 10.61
CA MET A 477 -17.25 2.56 10.43
C MET A 477 -18.02 2.38 11.76
N ALA A 478 -17.58 1.50 12.64
CA ALA A 478 -18.19 1.33 13.96
C ALA A 478 -18.01 2.59 14.83
N GLY A 479 -16.80 3.16 14.84
CA GLY A 479 -16.52 4.43 15.53
C GLY A 479 -17.41 5.56 15.02
N LEU A 480 -17.54 5.68 13.70
CA LEU A 480 -18.40 6.65 13.02
C LEU A 480 -19.88 6.49 13.41
N ALA A 481 -20.41 5.26 13.36
CA ALA A 481 -21.78 4.95 13.77
C ALA A 481 -22.04 5.37 15.23
N VAL A 482 -21.12 5.03 16.14
CA VAL A 482 -21.20 5.41 17.56
C VAL A 482 -21.17 6.93 17.71
N GLY A 483 -20.27 7.63 17.03
CA GLY A 483 -20.19 9.08 17.05
C GLY A 483 -21.49 9.75 16.60
N SER A 484 -22.09 9.24 15.53
CA SER A 484 -23.35 9.75 14.97
C SER A 484 -24.57 9.47 15.86
N ILE A 485 -24.61 8.32 16.54
CA ILE A 485 -25.65 8.03 17.55
C ILE A 485 -25.51 8.96 18.75
N VAL A 486 -24.29 9.12 19.27
CA VAL A 486 -24.02 9.94 20.45
C VAL A 486 -24.36 11.41 20.18
N SER A 487 -24.07 11.91 18.97
CA SER A 487 -24.45 13.27 18.58
C SER A 487 -25.97 13.44 18.48
N GLY A 488 -26.71 12.47 17.95
CA GLY A 488 -28.17 12.50 17.98
C GLY A 488 -28.77 12.51 19.39
N TRP A 489 -28.12 11.87 20.37
CA TRP A 489 -28.70 11.62 21.70
C TRP A 489 -28.32 12.64 22.79
N LYS A 490 -27.09 13.15 22.79
CA LYS A 490 -26.54 13.99 23.88
C LYS A 490 -26.24 15.44 23.51
N LEU A 491 -26.04 15.76 22.23
CA LEU A 491 -25.65 17.12 21.81
C LEU A 491 -26.81 18.13 21.84
N THR A 492 -28.06 17.67 21.86
CA THR A 492 -29.27 18.50 21.92
C THR A 492 -29.63 19.01 23.33
N LYS A 493 -28.92 18.58 24.38
CA LYS A 493 -29.17 18.97 25.79
C LYS A 493 -28.17 20.01 26.36
N GLY A 494 -27.49 20.77 25.50
CA GLY A 494 -26.61 21.88 25.92
C GLY A 494 -25.27 21.49 26.54
N ARG A 495 -24.95 20.19 26.69
CA ARG A 495 -23.63 19.68 27.12
C ARG A 495 -22.75 19.18 25.96
N GLY A 496 -23.24 19.28 24.73
CA GLY A 496 -22.60 18.71 23.56
C GLY A 496 -21.23 19.28 23.24
N GLU A 497 -21.03 20.57 23.49
CA GLU A 497 -19.79 21.30 23.15
C GLU A 497 -18.59 20.78 23.95
N ARG A 498 -18.78 20.54 25.25
CA ARG A 498 -17.73 20.02 26.14
C ARG A 498 -17.36 18.57 25.79
N ILE A 499 -18.35 17.79 25.34
CA ILE A 499 -18.13 16.42 24.88
C ILE A 499 -17.35 16.42 23.57
N LEU A 500 -17.71 17.28 22.61
CA LEU A 500 -16.96 17.47 21.36
C LEU A 500 -15.54 17.91 21.64
N LEU A 501 -15.35 19.00 22.39
CA LEU A 501 -14.02 19.50 22.73
C LEU A 501 -13.18 18.42 23.43
N GLY A 502 -13.75 17.74 24.44
CA GLY A 502 -13.07 16.67 25.16
C GLY A 502 -12.68 15.50 24.25
N ALA A 503 -13.55 15.09 23.32
CA ALA A 503 -13.27 14.04 22.35
C ALA A 503 -12.13 14.45 21.40
N TYR A 504 -12.19 15.64 20.80
CA TYR A 504 -11.14 16.14 19.89
C TYR A 504 -9.79 16.35 20.59
N LEU A 505 -9.79 16.86 21.83
CA LEU A 505 -8.57 17.00 22.63
C LEU A 505 -7.97 15.64 22.97
N LEU A 506 -8.78 14.69 23.45
CA LEU A 506 -8.31 13.34 23.78
C LEU A 506 -7.75 12.65 22.54
N THR A 507 -8.49 12.62 21.44
CA THR A 507 -8.06 11.99 20.18
C THR A 507 -6.77 12.65 19.66
N GLY A 508 -6.71 13.99 19.65
CA GLY A 508 -5.51 14.71 19.21
C GLY A 508 -4.27 14.39 20.07
N LEU A 509 -4.42 14.34 21.40
CA LEU A 509 -3.34 13.96 22.31
C LEU A 509 -2.91 12.49 22.13
N LEU A 510 -3.84 11.58 21.88
CA LEU A 510 -3.51 10.18 21.60
C LEU A 510 -2.75 10.02 20.28
N ILE A 511 -3.16 10.75 19.23
CA ILE A 511 -2.42 10.79 17.94
C ILE A 511 -0.99 11.32 18.16
N MET A 512 -0.82 12.42 18.91
CA MET A 512 0.52 12.95 19.23
C MET A 512 1.33 12.02 20.12
N SER A 513 0.68 11.25 21.00
CA SER A 513 1.40 10.24 21.79
C SER A 513 1.93 9.12 20.89
N LEU A 514 1.13 8.67 19.91
CA LEU A 514 1.52 7.63 18.97
C LEU A 514 2.78 8.01 18.18
N SER A 515 2.92 9.28 17.75
CA SER A 515 4.11 9.73 17.02
C SER A 515 5.42 9.51 17.80
N ILE A 516 5.34 9.47 19.14
CA ILE A 516 6.48 9.19 20.03
C ILE A 516 6.58 7.69 20.31
N LEU A 517 5.45 7.00 20.55
CA LEU A 517 5.44 5.56 20.89
C LEU A 517 5.96 4.67 19.75
N VAL A 518 5.72 5.05 18.50
CA VAL A 518 6.08 4.24 17.31
C VAL A 518 7.60 4.02 17.18
N SER A 519 8.45 4.83 17.83
CA SER A 519 9.90 4.59 17.90
C SER A 519 10.37 3.84 19.14
N ARG A 520 9.48 3.58 20.10
CA ARG A 520 9.81 3.03 21.43
C ARG A 520 9.22 1.65 21.67
N ILE A 521 8.07 1.37 21.06
CA ILE A 521 7.33 0.14 21.21
C ILE A 521 7.14 -0.44 19.82
N SER A 522 7.25 -1.75 19.70
CA SER A 522 6.98 -2.50 18.48
C SER A 522 6.00 -3.63 18.79
N GLY A 523 5.46 -4.26 17.74
CA GLY A 523 4.58 -5.41 17.88
C GLY A 523 3.12 -5.08 18.20
N ILE A 524 2.43 -6.08 18.76
CA ILE A 524 0.97 -6.09 18.96
C ILE A 524 0.44 -4.86 19.74
N PRO A 525 1.09 -4.34 20.80
CA PRO A 525 0.58 -3.20 21.54
C PRO A 525 0.39 -1.94 20.67
N VAL A 526 1.32 -1.67 19.75
CA VAL A 526 1.22 -0.52 18.84
C VAL A 526 0.08 -0.73 17.84
N ALA A 527 -0.07 -1.94 17.30
CA ALA A 527 -1.17 -2.28 16.39
C ALA A 527 -2.54 -2.06 17.05
N VAL A 528 -2.73 -2.54 18.29
CA VAL A 528 -3.98 -2.33 19.05
C VAL A 528 -4.21 -0.85 19.32
N PHE A 529 -3.15 -0.10 19.69
CA PHE A 529 -3.27 1.33 19.94
C PHE A 529 -3.67 2.12 18.68
N SER A 530 -3.14 1.75 17.51
CA SER A 530 -3.57 2.30 16.22
C SER A 530 -5.05 2.04 15.95
N LEU A 531 -5.57 0.83 16.19
CA LEU A 531 -7.00 0.52 16.01
C LEU A 531 -7.91 1.37 16.91
N VAL A 532 -7.47 1.63 18.16
CA VAL A 532 -8.21 2.51 19.08
C VAL A 532 -8.26 3.95 18.53
N ILE A 533 -7.14 4.46 18.02
CA ILE A 533 -7.08 5.81 17.43
C ILE A 533 -7.97 5.90 16.18
N ILE A 534 -7.99 4.87 15.32
CA ILE A 534 -8.89 4.80 14.15
C ILE A 534 -10.35 4.93 14.59
N ALA A 535 -10.77 4.12 15.57
CA ALA A 535 -12.14 4.15 16.09
C ALA A 535 -12.51 5.53 16.68
N LEU A 536 -11.61 6.14 17.45
CA LEU A 536 -11.84 7.46 18.08
C LEU A 536 -11.89 8.59 17.05
N THR A 537 -11.05 8.54 16.02
CA THR A 537 -11.07 9.49 14.92
C THR A 537 -12.37 9.43 14.15
N ALA A 538 -12.83 8.22 13.81
CA ALA A 538 -14.10 8.02 13.15
C ALA A 538 -15.28 8.48 14.03
N MET A 539 -15.20 8.25 15.34
CA MET A 539 -16.17 8.76 16.31
C MET A 539 -16.21 10.29 16.32
N CYS A 540 -15.07 10.98 16.26
CA CYS A 540 -15.00 12.43 16.09
C CYS A 540 -15.72 12.89 14.80
N SER A 541 -15.53 12.20 13.68
CA SER A 541 -16.22 12.49 12.42
C SER A 541 -17.74 12.35 12.56
N GLY A 542 -18.22 11.24 13.12
CA GLY A 542 -19.64 11.03 13.36
C GLY A 542 -20.27 12.05 14.33
N LEU A 543 -19.51 12.49 15.34
CA LEU A 543 -19.92 13.52 16.27
C LEU A 543 -20.05 14.90 15.58
N LEU A 544 -19.06 15.27 14.76
CA LEU A 544 -19.05 16.51 13.99
C LEU A 544 -20.18 16.55 12.96
N PHE A 545 -20.45 15.43 12.28
CA PHE A 545 -21.53 15.34 11.31
C PHE A 545 -22.89 15.63 11.94
N GLY A 546 -23.16 15.06 13.12
CA GLY A 546 -24.39 15.34 13.85
C GLY A 546 -24.47 16.78 14.36
N PHE A 547 -23.35 17.34 14.84
CA PHE A 547 -23.27 18.76 15.23
C PHE A 547 -23.57 19.70 14.05
N ALA A 548 -22.93 19.48 12.90
CA ALA A 548 -23.14 20.27 11.71
C ALA A 548 -24.59 20.15 11.19
N SER A 549 -25.17 18.96 11.27
CA SER A 549 -26.55 18.67 10.84
C SER A 549 -27.59 19.38 11.69
N ASP A 550 -27.36 19.51 13.00
CA ASP A 550 -28.22 20.28 13.89
C ASP A 550 -28.23 21.77 13.53
N ARG A 551 -27.07 22.35 13.23
CA ARG A 551 -26.92 23.78 12.89
C ARG A 551 -27.53 24.18 11.55
N LEU A 552 -27.65 23.24 10.61
CA LEU A 552 -28.30 23.46 9.32
C LEU A 552 -29.67 22.81 9.19
N SER A 553 -30.21 22.30 10.30
CA SER A 553 -31.59 21.82 10.37
C SER A 553 -32.55 22.95 9.96
N GLY A 554 -33.39 22.69 8.96
CA GLY A 554 -34.34 23.67 8.42
C GLY A 554 -34.06 24.22 7.02
N ARG A 555 -32.85 24.05 6.46
CA ARG A 555 -32.46 24.64 5.15
C ARG A 555 -32.74 23.78 3.91
N GLY A 556 -33.47 22.68 4.06
CA GLY A 556 -33.92 21.83 2.96
C GLY A 556 -33.22 20.47 2.92
N SER A 557 -33.71 19.60 2.03
CA SER A 557 -33.34 18.19 1.96
C SER A 557 -31.96 17.88 1.36
N TRP A 558 -31.36 18.87 0.72
CA TRP A 558 -30.06 18.79 0.07
C TRP A 558 -28.87 18.86 1.04
N VAL A 559 -29.07 19.31 2.29
CA VAL A 559 -27.98 19.53 3.27
C VAL A 559 -27.24 18.24 3.60
N GLY A 560 -27.97 17.12 3.79
CA GLY A 560 -27.33 15.82 4.04
C GLY A 560 -26.47 15.36 2.86
N GLY A 561 -26.96 15.57 1.62
CA GLY A 561 -26.20 15.27 0.42
C GLY A 561 -24.97 16.17 0.23
N LEU A 562 -25.07 17.45 0.56
CA LEU A 562 -23.94 18.38 0.54
C LEU A 562 -22.83 17.95 1.49
N PHE A 563 -23.19 17.60 2.73
CA PHE A 563 -22.24 17.19 3.75
C PHE A 563 -21.52 15.90 3.38
N HIS A 564 -22.28 14.88 2.98
CA HIS A 564 -21.70 13.64 2.52
C HIS A 564 -20.76 13.86 1.32
N GLY A 565 -21.19 14.62 0.30
CA GLY A 565 -20.34 14.95 -0.84
C GLY A 565 -19.10 15.77 -0.47
N SER A 566 -19.20 16.65 0.53
CA SER A 566 -18.08 17.46 1.04
C SER A 566 -17.05 16.60 1.79
N GLU A 567 -17.52 15.66 2.60
CA GLU A 567 -16.68 14.68 3.29
C GLU A 567 -15.94 13.79 2.29
N THR A 568 -16.65 13.26 1.30
CA THR A 568 -16.06 12.43 0.24
C THR A 568 -15.03 13.22 -0.55
N LEU A 569 -15.32 14.47 -0.94
CA LEU A 569 -14.37 15.33 -1.65
C LEU A 569 -13.06 15.50 -0.85
N GLY A 570 -13.18 15.84 0.44
CA GLY A 570 -12.04 15.99 1.33
C GLY A 570 -11.23 14.70 1.46
N SER A 571 -11.93 13.57 1.57
CA SER A 571 -11.31 12.25 1.71
C SER A 571 -10.58 11.83 0.43
N THR A 572 -11.23 11.95 -0.73
CA THR A 572 -10.63 11.57 -2.02
C THR A 572 -9.36 12.35 -2.33
N LEU A 573 -9.34 13.67 -2.13
CA LEU A 573 -8.11 14.45 -2.36
C LEU A 573 -7.00 14.05 -1.39
N SER A 574 -7.36 13.85 -0.13
CA SER A 574 -6.38 13.55 0.91
C SER A 574 -5.80 12.14 0.79
N SER A 575 -6.54 11.15 0.27
CA SER A 575 -6.00 9.78 0.13
C SER A 575 -4.81 9.74 -0.83
N PHE A 576 -4.94 10.37 -2.01
CA PHE A 576 -3.85 10.49 -2.99
C PHE A 576 -2.67 11.28 -2.41
N ILE A 577 -2.93 12.45 -1.81
CA ILE A 577 -1.88 13.29 -1.23
C ILE A 577 -1.15 12.55 -0.09
N THR A 578 -1.87 11.78 0.71
CA THR A 578 -1.29 11.06 1.85
C THR A 578 -0.31 9.99 1.38
N ALA A 579 -0.74 9.14 0.44
CA ALA A 579 0.07 8.06 -0.08
C ALA A 579 1.25 8.56 -0.93
N LEU A 580 1.05 9.60 -1.75
CA LEU A 580 2.06 10.05 -2.71
C LEU A 580 3.04 11.09 -2.15
N ILE A 581 2.62 11.91 -1.19
CA ILE A 581 3.42 13.06 -0.72
C ILE A 581 3.68 12.97 0.78
N ILE A 582 2.63 12.84 1.60
CA ILE A 582 2.77 12.99 3.07
C ILE A 582 3.60 11.86 3.66
N LEU A 583 3.24 10.60 3.39
CA LEU A 583 3.96 9.47 3.95
C LEU A 583 5.45 9.44 3.53
N PRO A 584 5.81 9.52 2.23
CA PRO A 584 7.20 9.44 1.83
C PRO A 584 8.03 10.68 2.17
N LEU A 585 7.49 11.89 1.99
CA LEU A 585 8.28 13.14 2.13
C LEU A 585 8.22 13.76 3.52
N ILE A 586 7.06 13.69 4.20
CA ILE A 586 6.92 14.26 5.55
C ILE A 586 7.26 13.21 6.60
N GLY A 587 7.01 11.94 6.30
CA GLY A 587 7.18 10.83 7.24
C GLY A 587 6.02 10.75 8.23
N LEU A 588 5.78 9.53 8.71
CA LEU A 588 4.67 9.20 9.60
C LEU A 588 4.70 10.03 10.89
N LYS A 589 5.86 10.16 11.55
CA LYS A 589 5.96 10.81 12.88
C LYS A 589 5.53 12.27 12.83
N VAL A 590 6.05 13.01 11.85
CA VAL A 590 5.73 14.43 11.68
C VAL A 590 4.29 14.59 11.23
N ALA A 591 3.80 13.75 10.32
CA ALA A 591 2.41 13.75 9.89
C ALA A 591 1.43 13.53 11.06
N LEU A 592 1.69 12.54 11.93
CA LEU A 592 0.89 12.30 13.14
C LEU A 592 0.89 13.51 14.09
N LEU A 593 2.03 14.17 14.29
CA LEU A 593 2.09 15.40 15.10
C LEU A 593 1.21 16.51 14.51
N MET A 594 1.31 16.76 13.20
CA MET A 594 0.50 17.76 12.51
C MET A 594 -1.00 17.44 12.60
N LEU A 595 -1.37 16.17 12.43
CA LEU A 595 -2.75 15.70 12.56
C LEU A 595 -3.28 15.88 13.98
N GLY A 596 -2.52 15.50 15.00
CA GLY A 596 -2.93 15.69 16.39
C GLY A 596 -3.20 17.17 16.73
N LEU A 597 -2.34 18.08 16.23
CA LEU A 597 -2.56 19.52 16.32
C LEU A 597 -3.81 19.99 15.55
N ALA A 598 -4.07 19.41 14.37
CA ALA A 598 -5.27 19.68 13.58
C ALA A 598 -6.55 19.33 14.35
N PHE A 599 -6.60 18.15 14.97
CA PHE A 599 -7.74 17.68 15.76
C PHE A 599 -8.01 18.61 16.95
N ILE A 600 -6.96 18.97 17.70
CA ILE A 600 -7.06 19.92 18.82
C ILE A 600 -7.61 21.27 18.32
N SER A 601 -7.08 21.76 17.20
CA SER A 601 -7.50 23.03 16.60
C SER A 601 -8.98 23.02 16.17
N ILE A 602 -9.45 21.92 15.56
CA ILE A 602 -10.86 21.74 15.21
C ILE A 602 -11.75 21.75 16.45
N GLY A 603 -11.35 21.05 17.52
CA GLY A 603 -12.07 21.07 18.79
C GLY A 603 -12.28 22.49 19.33
N ILE A 604 -11.24 23.33 19.28
CA ILE A 604 -11.29 24.74 19.70
C ILE A 604 -12.19 25.56 18.77
N VAL A 605 -12.07 25.36 17.46
CA VAL A 605 -12.82 26.09 16.43
C VAL A 605 -14.32 25.81 16.52
N ILE A 606 -14.71 24.56 16.79
CA ILE A 606 -16.09 24.19 17.04
C ILE A 606 -16.66 25.05 18.18
N VAL A 607 -15.94 25.18 19.31
CA VAL A 607 -16.37 26.02 20.43
C VAL A 607 -16.50 27.49 20.02
N ILE A 608 -15.54 28.04 19.27
CA ILE A 608 -15.58 29.44 18.80
C ILE A 608 -16.78 29.69 17.88
N ILE A 609 -17.05 28.79 16.93
CA ILE A 609 -18.20 28.88 16.02
C ILE A 609 -19.51 28.74 16.80
N MET A 610 -19.51 28.02 17.92
CA MET A 610 -20.69 27.88 18.77
C MET A 610 -21.00 29.12 19.62
N TRP A 611 -19.98 29.90 19.98
CA TRP A 611 -20.12 31.16 20.75
C TRP A 611 -20.53 32.37 19.89
N ARG A 612 -20.46 32.25 18.56
CA ARG A 612 -20.92 33.25 17.57
C ARG A 612 -22.30 32.91 17.03
#